data_AF-A0A538F389-F1
#
_entry.id   AF-A0A538F389-F1
#
_cell.length_a   1.000
_cell.length_b   1.000
_cell.length_c   1.000
_cell.angle_alpha   90.00
_cell.angle_beta   90.00
_cell.angle_gamma   90.00
#
_symmetry.space_group_name_H-M   'P 1'
#
loop_
_entity.id
_entity.type
_entity.pdbx_description
1 polymer ?
#
loop_
_entity_poly.entity_id
_entity_poly.type
_entity_poly.pdbx_seq_one_letter_code
_entity_poly.pdbx_strand_id
1 'polypeptide(L)'
;MLAGVRPETLDHVALWVADRDPIADFLTERVGMHVVDRTDAFTLVGSDARRGKLTLFAAEGPREQGALKHVALRVSSLERAERELRDGLAVERPRDGEIYFGVSEGLRLGLVEAPTEVDYDLDHVALWSATPEETAESYEQLGFVPVEPGPSEAPRVEAGGAFVEFHRGEPGDPERPLLNHLAVKVESADEHIAEAQELGLEIDNIVDAANTYAVFVWGPERVRVEYVEHKPEFSLT
;
A
#
# COMPACT_ATOMS: atom_id res chain seq x y z
N MET A 1 -12.18 -23.89 -2.71
CA MET A 1 -10.96 -23.06 -2.72
C MET A 1 -10.37 -23.15 -4.11
N LEU A 2 -10.56 -22.09 -4.87
CA LEU A 2 -9.98 -21.96 -6.21
C LEU A 2 -8.47 -21.72 -6.04
N ALA A 3 -7.69 -22.27 -6.96
CA ALA A 3 -6.23 -22.34 -6.89
C ALA A 3 -5.53 -21.34 -7.83
N GLY A 4 -6.23 -20.30 -8.29
CA GLY A 4 -5.69 -19.27 -9.17
C GLY A 4 -4.91 -18.23 -8.37
N VAL A 5 -3.66 -18.04 -8.76
CA VAL A 5 -2.68 -17.00 -8.43
C VAL A 5 -2.89 -16.18 -7.14
N ARG A 6 -1.96 -16.34 -6.20
CA ARG A 6 -1.90 -15.53 -4.98
C ARG A 6 -0.88 -14.40 -5.13
N PRO A 7 -1.18 -13.19 -4.62
CA PRO A 7 -0.18 -12.17 -4.37
C PRO A 7 1.05 -12.74 -3.66
N GLU A 8 2.22 -12.57 -4.26
CA GLU A 8 3.49 -12.94 -3.64
C GLU A 8 3.86 -11.99 -2.51
N THR A 9 3.59 -10.70 -2.69
CA THR A 9 3.80 -9.64 -1.70
C THR A 9 3.11 -8.33 -2.11
N LEU A 10 2.90 -7.44 -1.14
CA LEU A 10 2.51 -6.05 -1.42
C LEU A 10 3.72 -5.29 -1.99
N ASP A 11 3.67 -4.94 -3.27
CA ASP A 11 4.81 -4.32 -3.97
C ASP A 11 4.92 -2.83 -3.66
N HIS A 12 3.81 -2.10 -3.78
CA HIS A 12 3.78 -0.67 -3.48
C HIS A 12 2.38 -0.13 -3.19
N VAL A 13 2.36 1.04 -2.56
CA VAL A 13 1.15 1.84 -2.36
C VAL A 13 1.27 3.09 -3.20
N ALA A 14 0.36 3.26 -4.15
CA ALA A 14 0.34 4.43 -5.01
C ALA A 14 -0.59 5.51 -4.48
N LEU A 15 -0.13 6.75 -4.50
CA LEU A 15 -0.86 7.91 -4.02
C LEU A 15 -0.95 8.97 -5.13
N TRP A 16 -2.09 9.61 -5.23
CA TRP A 16 -2.25 10.87 -5.95
C TRP A 16 -1.98 12.02 -4.98
N VAL A 17 -1.09 12.94 -5.34
CA VAL A 17 -0.72 14.09 -4.49
C VAL A 17 -0.52 15.35 -5.33
N ALA A 18 -0.82 16.52 -4.76
CA ALA A 18 -0.62 17.81 -5.42
C ALA A 18 0.86 18.19 -5.51
N ASP A 19 1.62 17.89 -4.45
CA ASP A 19 3.05 18.09 -4.35
C ASP A 19 3.72 16.83 -3.80
N ARG A 20 4.60 16.24 -4.61
CA ARG A 20 5.32 15.01 -4.27
C ARG A 20 6.46 15.28 -3.29
N ASP A 21 7.05 16.46 -3.35
CA ASP A 21 8.34 16.74 -2.70
C ASP A 21 8.23 16.72 -1.17
N PRO A 22 7.22 17.33 -0.51
CA PRO A 22 7.10 17.26 0.94
C PRO A 22 7.01 15.83 1.52
N ILE A 23 6.37 14.91 0.78
CA ILE A 23 6.26 13.51 1.21
C ILE A 23 7.57 12.77 0.94
N ALA A 24 8.17 12.94 -0.24
CA ALA A 24 9.43 12.31 -0.59
C ALA A 24 10.58 12.77 0.33
N ASP A 25 10.67 14.07 0.60
CA ASP A 25 11.69 14.65 1.50
C ASP A 25 11.50 14.11 2.91
N PHE A 26 10.27 14.04 3.42
CA PHE A 26 10.01 13.44 4.73
C PHE A 26 10.46 11.96 4.77
N LEU A 27 10.09 11.18 3.76
CA LEU A 27 10.43 9.76 3.67
C LEU A 27 11.93 9.51 3.51
N THR A 28 12.71 10.46 3.00
CA THR A 28 14.16 10.29 2.79
C THR A 28 15.01 10.90 3.90
N GLU A 29 14.52 11.96 4.55
CA GLU A 29 15.22 12.62 5.65
C GLU A 29 14.92 11.99 7.01
N ARG A 30 13.69 11.48 7.21
CA ARG A 30 13.15 11.09 8.53
C ARG A 30 12.83 9.61 8.65
N VAL A 31 12.56 8.99 7.52
CA VAL A 31 12.36 7.55 7.38
C VAL A 31 13.55 7.07 6.55
N GLY A 32 14.09 5.87 6.78
CA GLY A 32 15.34 5.44 6.13
C GLY A 32 15.20 5.07 4.64
N MET A 33 14.27 5.70 3.91
CA MET A 33 14.04 5.42 2.49
C MET A 33 14.92 6.31 1.60
N HIS A 34 14.95 5.98 0.32
CA HIS A 34 15.57 6.79 -0.73
C HIS A 34 14.65 6.86 -1.95
N VAL A 35 14.87 7.86 -2.80
CA VAL A 35 14.21 7.91 -4.11
C VAL A 35 14.79 6.80 -4.98
N VAL A 36 13.96 5.83 -5.34
CA VAL A 36 14.31 4.71 -6.21
C VAL A 36 14.27 5.15 -7.67
N ASP A 37 13.22 5.88 -8.05
CA ASP A 37 13.07 6.45 -9.38
C ASP A 37 12.27 7.76 -9.32
N ARG A 38 12.54 8.67 -10.25
CA ARG A 38 11.81 9.93 -10.40
C ARG A 38 11.66 10.27 -11.87
N THR A 39 10.40 10.37 -12.28
CA THR A 39 10.00 10.77 -13.62
C THR A 39 9.11 12.02 -13.55
N ASP A 40 8.75 12.55 -14.72
CA ASP A 40 7.75 13.61 -14.80
C ASP A 40 6.39 13.16 -14.25
N ALA A 41 6.06 11.86 -14.35
CA ALA A 41 4.78 11.31 -13.93
C ALA A 41 4.73 10.94 -12.44
N PHE A 42 5.81 10.37 -11.89
CA PHE A 42 5.81 9.85 -10.51
C PHE A 42 7.17 9.93 -9.83
N THR A 43 7.15 9.85 -8.50
CA THR A 43 8.33 9.65 -7.64
C THR A 43 8.14 8.37 -6.84
N LEU A 44 9.05 7.43 -6.98
CA LEU A 44 9.04 6.14 -6.29
C LEU A 44 10.03 6.20 -5.13
N VAL A 45 9.57 5.92 -3.91
CA VAL A 45 10.36 6.00 -2.68
C VAL A 45 10.26 4.67 -1.93
N GLY A 46 11.39 4.13 -1.47
CA GLY A 46 11.45 2.87 -0.74
C GLY A 46 12.78 2.66 -0.03
N SER A 47 12.84 1.70 0.90
CA SER A 47 14.08 1.31 1.59
C SER A 47 14.92 0.31 0.78
N ASP A 48 14.25 -0.50 -0.04
CA ASP A 48 14.83 -1.45 -1.00
C ASP A 48 13.88 -1.53 -2.20
N ALA A 49 14.41 -1.43 -3.42
CA ALA A 49 13.62 -1.42 -4.63
C ALA A 49 12.86 -2.75 -4.87
N ARG A 50 13.25 -3.84 -4.21
CA ARG A 50 12.59 -5.15 -4.25
C ARG A 50 11.54 -5.37 -3.15
N ARG A 51 11.38 -4.40 -2.24
CA ARG A 51 10.46 -4.47 -1.10
C ARG A 51 9.32 -3.46 -1.26
N GLY A 52 8.49 -3.30 -0.24
CA GLY A 52 7.37 -2.37 -0.26
C GLY A 52 7.79 -0.93 -0.51
N LYS A 53 7.10 -0.25 -1.44
CA LYS A 53 7.40 1.13 -1.87
C LYS A 53 6.18 2.05 -1.76
N LEU A 54 6.43 3.36 -1.83
CA LEU A 54 5.42 4.39 -2.04
C LEU A 54 5.63 5.03 -3.42
N THR A 55 4.59 5.03 -4.25
CA THR A 55 4.61 5.69 -5.56
C THR A 55 3.77 6.96 -5.50
N LEU A 56 4.39 8.12 -5.66
CA LEU A 56 3.74 9.42 -5.58
C LEU A 56 3.49 9.97 -6.99
N PHE A 57 2.24 10.02 -7.42
CA PHE A 57 1.84 10.58 -8.70
C PHE A 57 1.36 12.03 -8.52
N ALA A 58 1.90 12.95 -9.33
CA ALA A 58 1.44 14.34 -9.31
C ALA A 58 0.04 14.46 -9.95
N ALA A 59 -0.90 15.07 -9.24
CA ALA A 59 -2.26 15.31 -9.72
C ALA A 59 -2.82 16.62 -9.16
N GLU A 60 -3.93 17.12 -9.70
CA GLU A 60 -4.57 18.32 -9.17
C GLU A 60 -5.13 18.08 -7.76
N GLY A 61 -4.80 18.98 -6.83
CA GLY A 61 -5.29 18.99 -5.46
C GLY A 61 -6.49 19.94 -5.22
N PRO A 62 -7.07 19.95 -4.00
CA PRO A 62 -6.76 19.03 -2.90
C PRO A 62 -7.21 17.61 -3.22
N ARG A 63 -6.56 16.62 -2.58
CA ARG A 63 -6.94 15.21 -2.65
C ARG A 63 -7.79 14.83 -1.44
N GLU A 64 -8.71 13.91 -1.63
CA GLU A 64 -9.67 13.44 -0.63
C GLU A 64 -9.17 12.14 0.00
N GLN A 65 -9.28 12.02 1.32
CA GLN A 65 -8.78 10.84 2.05
C GLN A 65 -9.30 9.51 1.46
N GLY A 66 -10.59 9.47 1.12
CA GLY A 66 -11.26 8.27 0.61
C GLY A 66 -11.11 7.08 1.56
N ALA A 67 -10.92 5.90 0.99
CA ALA A 67 -10.72 4.67 1.73
C ALA A 67 -9.37 4.58 2.45
N LEU A 68 -8.37 5.43 2.18
CA LEU A 68 -7.07 5.30 2.87
C LEU A 68 -7.19 5.75 4.32
N LYS A 69 -6.77 4.92 5.27
CA LYS A 69 -6.59 5.35 6.67
C LYS A 69 -5.15 5.73 6.96
N HIS A 70 -4.22 4.82 6.70
CA HIS A 70 -2.77 5.05 6.86
C HIS A 70 -1.96 3.97 6.14
N VAL A 71 -0.67 4.24 5.94
CA VAL A 71 0.33 3.24 5.52
C VAL A 71 1.32 3.04 6.66
N ALA A 72 1.49 1.81 7.12
CA ALA A 72 2.40 1.48 8.20
C ALA A 72 3.67 0.78 7.68
N LEU A 73 4.80 1.13 8.27
CA LEU A 73 6.11 0.61 7.94
C LEU A 73 6.67 -0.17 9.13
N ARG A 74 7.27 -1.33 8.87
CA ARG A 74 7.86 -2.18 9.91
C ARG A 74 9.26 -1.68 10.27
N VAL A 75 9.58 -1.67 11.55
CA VAL A 75 10.90 -1.33 12.08
C VAL A 75 11.35 -2.37 13.09
N SER A 76 12.63 -2.68 13.12
CA SER A 76 13.25 -3.61 14.07
C SER A 76 13.36 -3.03 15.48
N SER A 77 13.36 -1.69 15.61
CA SER A 77 13.35 -0.98 16.89
C SER A 77 12.61 0.35 16.75
N LEU A 78 11.42 0.43 17.33
CA LEU A 78 10.60 1.63 17.33
C LEU A 78 11.26 2.75 18.14
N GLU A 79 11.88 2.41 19.27
CA GLU A 79 12.62 3.37 20.09
C GLU A 79 13.74 4.08 19.30
N ARG A 80 14.41 3.35 18.40
CA ARG A 80 15.42 3.94 17.52
C ARG A 80 14.77 4.80 16.44
N ALA A 81 13.80 4.27 15.70
CA ALA A 81 13.17 4.98 14.61
C ALA A 81 12.52 6.29 15.08
N GLU A 82 11.88 6.28 16.24
CA GLU A 82 11.27 7.49 16.81
C GLU A 82 12.30 8.57 17.17
N ARG A 83 13.51 8.20 17.60
CA ARG A 83 14.58 9.18 17.83
C ARG A 83 15.06 9.85 16.54
N GLU A 84 14.86 9.23 15.38
CA GLU A 84 15.21 9.76 14.07
C GLU A 84 14.11 10.73 13.56
N LEU A 85 12.86 10.58 14.02
CA LEU A 85 11.72 11.44 13.67
C LEU A 85 11.73 12.88 14.28
N ARG A 86 12.62 13.23 15.23
CA ARG A 86 12.67 14.53 15.99
C ARG A 86 12.46 15.79 15.13
N ASP A 87 11.85 16.92 15.51
CA ASP A 87 11.12 17.45 16.67
C ASP A 87 9.83 18.10 16.10
N GLY A 88 8.75 18.17 16.88
CA GLY A 88 7.54 18.93 16.53
C GLY A 88 6.45 18.16 15.78
N LEU A 89 6.65 16.87 15.50
CA LEU A 89 5.62 16.01 14.93
C LEU A 89 4.63 15.55 16.00
N ALA A 90 3.33 15.74 15.76
CA ALA A 90 2.30 15.18 16.62
C ALA A 90 2.18 13.67 16.35
N VAL A 91 2.62 12.88 17.33
CA VAL A 91 2.63 11.42 17.28
C VAL A 91 1.51 10.84 18.13
N GLU A 92 0.73 9.94 17.56
CA GLU A 92 -0.27 9.14 18.27
C GLU A 92 0.29 7.74 18.58
N ARG A 93 -0.01 7.25 19.79
CA ARG A 93 0.39 5.92 20.27
C ARG A 93 -0.83 5.12 20.70
N PRO A 94 -1.51 4.46 19.76
CA PRO A 94 -2.69 3.69 20.11
C PRO A 94 -2.35 2.46 20.95
N ARG A 95 -1.16 1.88 20.76
CA ARG A 95 -0.68 0.65 21.42
C ARG A 95 0.84 0.67 21.61
N ASP A 96 1.33 -0.19 22.49
CA ASP A 96 2.77 -0.47 22.62
C ASP A 96 3.30 -1.08 21.32
N GLY A 97 4.49 -0.65 20.90
CA GLY A 97 5.11 -1.13 19.66
C GLY A 97 4.60 -0.44 18.38
N GLU A 98 3.75 0.58 18.48
CA GLU A 98 3.25 1.31 17.31
C GLU A 98 3.17 2.82 17.54
N ILE A 99 3.54 3.59 16.52
CA ILE A 99 3.28 5.04 16.47
C ILE A 99 2.71 5.45 15.12
N TYR A 100 1.90 6.52 15.09
CA TYR A 100 1.31 7.06 13.88
C TYR A 100 1.38 8.59 13.86
N PHE A 101 1.52 9.17 12.67
CA PHE A 101 1.67 10.61 12.49
C PHE A 101 1.25 11.05 11.08
N GLY A 102 0.86 12.31 10.94
CA GLY A 102 0.58 12.93 9.64
C GLY A 102 1.86 13.40 8.95
N VAL A 103 1.88 13.40 7.62
CA VAL A 103 3.00 13.88 6.81
C VAL A 103 2.60 15.14 6.05
N SER A 104 2.05 14.99 4.85
CA SER A 104 1.54 16.07 4.00
C SER A 104 0.28 15.59 3.29
N GLU A 105 -0.58 16.52 2.89
CA GLU A 105 -1.80 16.25 2.11
C GLU A 105 -2.74 15.19 2.71
N GLY A 106 -2.77 15.08 4.04
CA GLY A 106 -3.60 14.10 4.75
C GLY A 106 -3.00 12.68 4.79
N LEU A 107 -1.86 12.43 4.14
CA LEU A 107 -1.16 11.16 4.28
C LEU A 107 -0.76 10.93 5.73
N ARG A 108 -1.19 9.80 6.27
CA ARG A 108 -0.82 9.33 7.60
C ARG A 108 0.05 8.09 7.48
N LEU A 109 1.17 8.11 8.18
CA LEU A 109 2.09 6.99 8.26
C LEU A 109 2.10 6.38 9.66
N GLY A 110 2.50 5.12 9.75
CA GLY A 110 2.77 4.42 11.00
C GLY A 110 4.14 3.77 11.01
N LEU A 111 4.75 3.63 12.18
CA LEU A 111 5.88 2.74 12.41
C LEU A 111 5.46 1.66 13.41
N VAL A 112 5.69 0.40 13.04
CA VAL A 112 5.32 -0.79 13.82
C VAL A 112 6.57 -1.60 14.14
N GLU A 113 6.82 -1.87 15.42
CA GLU A 113 7.92 -2.74 15.84
C GLU A 113 7.58 -4.20 15.54
N ALA A 114 8.30 -4.81 14.61
CA ALA A 114 8.08 -6.20 14.21
C ALA A 114 9.37 -6.84 13.69
N PRO A 115 9.50 -8.18 13.70
CA PRO A 115 10.60 -8.86 13.04
C PRO A 115 10.65 -8.49 11.56
N THR A 116 11.77 -7.90 11.14
CA THR A 116 12.01 -7.54 9.75
C THR A 116 13.47 -7.75 9.37
N GLU A 117 13.71 -8.10 8.12
CA GLU A 117 15.06 -8.18 7.56
C GLU A 117 15.59 -6.79 7.19
N VAL A 118 14.68 -5.86 6.85
CA VAL A 118 15.00 -4.49 6.42
C VAL A 118 14.02 -3.53 7.10
N ASP A 119 14.55 -2.48 7.74
CA ASP A 119 13.72 -1.44 8.32
C ASP A 119 12.97 -0.66 7.23
N TYR A 120 11.79 -0.17 7.58
CA TYR A 120 10.92 0.65 6.75
C TYR A 120 10.33 -0.07 5.51
N ASP A 121 10.24 -1.40 5.55
CA ASP A 121 9.42 -2.18 4.62
C ASP A 121 7.91 -1.99 4.96
N LEU A 122 7.00 -2.31 4.04
CA LEU A 122 5.55 -2.17 4.29
C LEU A 122 5.11 -3.17 5.35
N ASP A 123 4.56 -2.72 6.48
CA ASP A 123 3.91 -3.59 7.46
C ASP A 123 2.48 -3.88 7.02
N HIS A 124 1.68 -2.82 6.93
CA HIS A 124 0.31 -2.90 6.48
C HIS A 124 -0.19 -1.61 5.84
N VAL A 125 -1.27 -1.72 5.06
CA VAL A 125 -2.09 -0.59 4.64
C VAL A 125 -3.44 -0.72 5.33
N ALA A 126 -3.83 0.32 6.06
CA ALA A 126 -5.15 0.36 6.67
C ALA A 126 -6.11 1.12 5.77
N LEU A 127 -7.28 0.53 5.55
CA LEU A 127 -8.37 1.11 4.79
C LEU A 127 -9.59 1.33 5.68
N TRP A 128 -10.32 2.41 5.44
CA TRP A 128 -11.67 2.59 5.94
C TRP A 128 -12.64 1.71 5.17
N SER A 129 -13.56 1.10 5.91
CA SER A 129 -14.61 0.24 5.36
C SER A 129 -15.89 0.42 6.17
N ALA A 130 -17.03 0.47 5.47
CA ALA A 130 -18.34 0.45 6.12
C ALA A 130 -18.63 -0.92 6.77
N THR A 131 -18.15 -1.99 6.13
CA THR A 131 -18.33 -3.40 6.54
C THR A 131 -16.98 -4.15 6.55
N PRO A 132 -16.13 -3.96 7.58
CA PRO A 132 -14.77 -4.48 7.60
C PRO A 132 -14.64 -5.99 7.36
N GLU A 133 -15.51 -6.79 7.98
CA GLU A 133 -15.52 -8.24 7.85
C GLU A 133 -15.86 -8.68 6.42
N GLU A 134 -16.95 -8.15 5.85
CA GLU A 134 -17.35 -8.43 4.47
C GLU A 134 -16.33 -7.92 3.45
N THR A 135 -15.64 -6.83 3.77
CA THR A 135 -14.56 -6.28 2.95
C THR A 135 -13.35 -7.22 2.95
N ALA A 136 -12.96 -7.77 4.09
CA ALA A 136 -11.91 -8.77 4.17
C ALA A 136 -12.24 -10.01 3.33
N GLU A 137 -13.46 -10.55 3.47
CA GLU A 137 -13.95 -11.69 2.68
C GLU A 137 -13.95 -11.39 1.17
N SER A 138 -14.23 -10.15 0.78
CA SER A 138 -14.17 -9.73 -0.63
C SER A 138 -12.74 -9.66 -1.15
N TYR A 139 -11.77 -9.25 -0.32
CA TYR A 139 -10.35 -9.29 -0.70
C TYR A 139 -9.80 -10.72 -0.84
N GLU A 140 -10.40 -11.71 -0.18
CA GLU A 140 -10.07 -13.12 -0.44
C GLU A 140 -10.39 -13.54 -1.88
N GLN A 141 -11.49 -13.00 -2.45
CA GLN A 141 -11.86 -13.22 -3.85
C GLN A 141 -10.90 -12.50 -4.82
N LEU A 142 -10.14 -11.53 -4.32
CA LEU A 142 -9.05 -10.85 -5.00
C LEU A 142 -7.70 -11.60 -4.83
N GLY A 143 -7.73 -12.81 -4.26
CA GLY A 143 -6.55 -13.67 -4.11
C GLY A 143 -5.72 -13.43 -2.85
N PHE A 144 -6.06 -12.44 -2.03
CA PHE A 144 -5.36 -12.21 -0.76
C PHE A 144 -5.63 -13.34 0.23
N VAL A 145 -4.67 -13.58 1.13
CA VAL A 145 -4.75 -14.70 2.08
C VAL A 145 -5.53 -14.26 3.33
N PRO A 146 -6.61 -14.95 3.72
CA PRO A 146 -7.28 -14.67 4.98
C PRO A 146 -6.38 -15.02 6.15
N VAL A 147 -6.32 -14.12 7.13
CA VAL A 147 -5.56 -14.31 8.36
C VAL A 147 -6.34 -13.78 9.56
N GLU A 148 -6.03 -14.31 10.73
CA GLU A 148 -6.62 -13.79 11.97
C GLU A 148 -6.26 -12.31 12.18
N PRO A 149 -7.15 -11.52 12.81
CA PRO A 149 -6.88 -10.14 13.18
C PRO A 149 -5.55 -9.97 13.93
N GLY A 150 -4.87 -8.88 13.63
CA GLY A 150 -3.62 -8.49 14.30
C GLY A 150 -3.87 -7.77 15.62
N PRO A 151 -2.85 -7.09 16.16
CA PRO A 151 -2.96 -6.27 17.38
C PRO A 151 -4.00 -5.14 17.29
N SER A 152 -4.36 -4.71 16.08
CA SER A 152 -5.41 -3.73 15.84
C SER A 152 -6.83 -4.26 16.06
N GLU A 153 -6.99 -5.59 16.16
CA GLU A 153 -8.26 -6.33 16.17
C GLU A 153 -9.12 -6.12 14.91
N ALA A 154 -8.62 -5.37 13.92
CA ALA A 154 -9.28 -5.17 12.65
C ALA A 154 -9.20 -6.45 11.79
N PRO A 155 -10.29 -6.82 11.08
CA PRO A 155 -10.22 -7.81 10.01
C PRO A 155 -9.12 -7.43 9.02
N ARG A 156 -8.39 -8.41 8.52
CA ARG A 156 -7.27 -8.17 7.61
C ARG A 156 -7.00 -9.36 6.70
N VAL A 157 -6.34 -9.08 5.60
CA VAL A 157 -5.81 -10.10 4.69
C VAL A 157 -4.30 -9.90 4.51
N GLU A 158 -3.60 -10.94 4.10
CA GLU A 158 -2.16 -10.95 3.89
C GLU A 158 -1.80 -11.01 2.39
N ALA A 159 -0.75 -10.27 2.02
CA ALA A 159 0.00 -10.41 0.77
C ALA A 159 1.50 -10.47 1.10
N GLY A 160 2.06 -11.68 1.11
CA GLY A 160 3.51 -11.90 1.26
C GLY A 160 4.14 -11.32 2.52
N GLY A 161 3.51 -11.54 3.67
CA GLY A 161 3.96 -11.03 4.96
C GLY A 161 3.61 -9.57 5.25
N ALA A 162 3.01 -8.82 4.32
CA ALA A 162 2.38 -7.52 4.56
C ALA A 162 0.86 -7.67 4.60
N PHE A 163 0.16 -6.73 5.26
CA PHE A 163 -1.27 -6.84 5.49
C PHE A 163 -2.08 -5.69 4.88
N VAL A 164 -3.34 -5.97 4.54
CA VAL A 164 -4.36 -4.94 4.33
C VAL A 164 -5.35 -5.06 5.47
N GLU A 165 -5.46 -4.03 6.30
CA GLU A 165 -6.38 -4.00 7.44
C GLU A 165 -7.63 -3.18 7.12
N PHE A 166 -8.80 -3.66 7.54
CA PHE A 166 -10.08 -3.01 7.31
C PHE A 166 -10.62 -2.44 8.60
N HIS A 167 -10.69 -1.13 8.69
CA HIS A 167 -11.11 -0.40 9.88
C HIS A 167 -12.51 0.16 9.65
N ARG A 168 -13.39 0.03 10.64
CA ARG A 168 -14.73 0.63 10.56
C ARG A 168 -14.62 2.14 10.35
N GLY A 169 -15.25 2.64 9.30
CA GLY A 169 -15.30 4.05 8.93
C GLY A 169 -16.23 4.29 7.74
N GLU A 170 -16.19 5.50 7.19
CA GLU A 170 -16.97 5.90 6.02
C GLU A 170 -15.99 6.27 4.89
N PRO A 171 -15.63 5.34 3.98
CA PRO A 171 -14.69 5.62 2.89
C PRO A 171 -15.23 6.62 1.86
N GLY A 172 -16.56 6.79 1.79
CA GLY A 172 -17.23 7.72 0.89
C GLY A 172 -17.12 7.32 -0.58
N ASP A 173 -17.33 8.28 -1.48
CA ASP A 173 -17.15 8.14 -2.93
C ASP A 173 -16.35 9.34 -3.45
N PRO A 174 -15.03 9.39 -3.18
CA PRO A 174 -14.20 10.56 -3.47
C PRO A 174 -14.03 10.76 -4.98
N GLU A 175 -14.21 11.99 -5.45
CA GLU A 175 -13.94 12.34 -6.85
C GLU A 175 -12.43 12.40 -7.13
N ARG A 176 -11.64 12.77 -6.11
CA ARG A 176 -10.18 12.97 -6.19
C ARG A 176 -9.48 12.20 -5.05
N PRO A 177 -9.53 10.86 -5.01
CA PRO A 177 -8.96 10.08 -3.91
C PRO A 177 -7.45 10.27 -3.77
N LEU A 178 -6.96 10.26 -2.53
CA LEU A 178 -5.54 10.23 -2.16
C LEU A 178 -4.92 8.88 -2.54
N LEU A 179 -5.62 7.77 -2.26
CA LEU A 179 -5.21 6.45 -2.70
C LEU A 179 -5.43 6.29 -4.20
N ASN A 180 -4.37 5.95 -4.93
CA ASN A 180 -4.46 5.61 -6.34
C ASN A 180 -4.76 4.12 -6.53
N HIS A 181 -3.94 3.25 -5.93
CA HIS A 181 -4.11 1.80 -5.92
C HIS A 181 -3.20 1.14 -4.87
N LEU A 182 -3.49 -0.13 -4.56
CA LEU A 182 -2.60 -1.06 -3.88
C LEU A 182 -2.01 -2.01 -4.93
N ALA A 183 -0.70 -2.09 -5.02
CA ALA A 183 -0.04 -3.00 -5.94
C ALA A 183 0.46 -4.25 -5.23
N VAL A 184 0.20 -5.40 -5.83
CA VAL A 184 0.68 -6.70 -5.38
C VAL A 184 1.46 -7.39 -6.48
N LYS A 185 2.60 -7.96 -6.13
CA LYS A 185 3.43 -8.73 -7.07
C LYS A 185 2.82 -10.10 -7.32
N VAL A 186 2.82 -10.52 -8.57
CA VAL A 186 2.27 -11.80 -9.02
C VAL A 186 3.21 -12.50 -9.98
N GLU A 187 3.07 -13.83 -10.08
CA GLU A 187 3.85 -14.62 -11.04
C GLU A 187 3.39 -14.37 -12.49
N SER A 188 2.08 -14.25 -12.72
CA SER A 188 1.52 -13.97 -14.04
C SER A 188 0.33 -13.03 -13.98
N ALA A 189 0.42 -11.89 -14.68
CA ALA A 189 -0.72 -10.98 -14.80
C ALA A 189 -1.79 -11.51 -15.77
N ASP A 190 -1.42 -12.30 -16.79
CA ASP A 190 -2.37 -12.94 -17.72
C ASP A 190 -3.29 -13.94 -17.00
N GLU A 191 -2.74 -14.72 -16.06
CA GLU A 191 -3.54 -15.64 -15.25
C GLU A 191 -4.55 -14.86 -14.37
N HIS A 192 -4.14 -13.73 -13.78
CA HIS A 192 -5.06 -12.85 -13.05
C HIS A 192 -6.12 -12.19 -13.94
N ILE A 193 -5.79 -11.82 -15.18
CA ILE A 193 -6.78 -11.31 -16.14
C ILE A 193 -7.84 -12.37 -16.43
N ALA A 194 -7.43 -13.61 -16.68
CA ALA A 194 -8.36 -14.70 -16.94
C ALA A 194 -9.27 -15.00 -15.74
N GLU A 195 -8.70 -15.02 -14.53
CA GLU A 195 -9.46 -15.24 -13.28
C GLU A 195 -10.43 -14.08 -13.00
N ALA A 196 -10.00 -12.83 -13.18
CA ALA A 196 -10.88 -11.67 -13.03
C ALA A 196 -12.08 -11.73 -13.98
N GLN A 197 -11.87 -12.18 -15.23
CA GLN A 197 -12.95 -12.38 -16.20
C GLN A 197 -13.89 -13.54 -15.81
N GLU A 198 -13.34 -14.66 -15.31
CA GLU A 198 -14.13 -15.82 -14.87
C GLU A 198 -15.01 -15.49 -13.66
N LEU A 199 -14.47 -14.72 -12.71
CA LEU A 199 -15.18 -14.29 -11.50
C LEU A 199 -16.10 -13.08 -11.74
N GLY A 200 -16.02 -12.44 -12.91
CA GLY A 200 -16.80 -11.25 -13.25
C GLY A 200 -16.37 -9.99 -12.50
N LEU A 201 -15.10 -9.91 -12.09
CA LEU A 201 -14.50 -8.73 -11.49
C LEU A 201 -14.41 -7.59 -12.51
N GLU A 202 -14.57 -6.35 -12.04
CA GLU A 202 -14.49 -5.15 -12.88
C GLU A 202 -13.01 -4.80 -13.14
N ILE A 203 -12.51 -5.09 -14.34
CA ILE A 203 -11.19 -4.67 -14.79
C ILE A 203 -11.24 -3.17 -15.14
N ASP A 204 -10.41 -2.37 -14.47
CA ASP A 204 -10.23 -0.94 -14.73
C ASP A 204 -9.34 -0.72 -15.95
N ASN A 205 -8.18 -1.39 -15.96
CA ASN A 205 -7.14 -1.18 -16.96
C ASN A 205 -6.18 -2.37 -17.07
N ILE A 206 -5.51 -2.50 -18.22
CA ILE A 206 -4.38 -3.40 -18.43
C ILE A 206 -3.22 -2.56 -18.96
N VAL A 207 -2.06 -2.66 -18.31
CA VAL A 207 -0.87 -1.87 -18.63
C VAL A 207 0.25 -2.79 -19.07
N ASP A 208 0.74 -2.56 -20.28
CA ASP A 208 1.94 -3.19 -20.82
C ASP A 208 3.05 -2.12 -20.91
N ALA A 209 3.88 -2.06 -19.88
CA ALA A 209 5.01 -1.14 -19.80
C ALA A 209 6.32 -1.85 -20.15
N ALA A 210 7.41 -1.08 -20.31
CA ALA A 210 8.71 -1.64 -20.69
C ALA A 210 9.18 -2.77 -19.75
N ASN A 211 8.97 -2.61 -18.44
CA ASN A 211 9.50 -3.52 -17.43
C ASN A 211 8.44 -4.26 -16.62
N THR A 212 7.17 -3.90 -16.78
CA THR A 212 6.07 -4.48 -16.02
C THR A 212 4.89 -4.76 -16.93
N TYR A 213 4.15 -5.81 -16.60
CA TYR A 213 2.85 -6.10 -17.16
C TYR A 213 1.85 -6.22 -16.01
N ALA A 214 0.75 -5.47 -16.07
CA ALA A 214 -0.15 -5.34 -14.93
C ALA A 214 -1.62 -5.26 -15.33
N VAL A 215 -2.49 -5.77 -14.47
CA VAL A 215 -3.94 -5.59 -14.54
C VAL A 215 -4.44 -4.88 -13.29
N PHE A 216 -5.34 -3.93 -13.49
CA PHE A 216 -6.01 -3.19 -12.43
C PHE A 216 -7.45 -3.69 -12.33
N VAL A 217 -7.87 -4.06 -11.12
CA VAL A 217 -9.25 -4.42 -10.83
C VAL A 217 -9.81 -3.50 -9.76
N TRP A 218 -11.12 -3.24 -9.83
CA TRP A 218 -11.82 -2.57 -8.75
C TRP A 218 -12.16 -3.57 -7.64
N GLY A 219 -11.66 -3.29 -6.45
CA GLY A 219 -12.05 -3.96 -5.21
C GLY A 219 -13.19 -3.23 -4.48
N PRO A 220 -13.53 -3.70 -3.28
CA PRO A 220 -14.46 -3.04 -2.38
C PRO A 220 -14.11 -1.57 -2.13
N GLU A 221 -15.11 -0.76 -1.79
CA GLU A 221 -14.94 0.66 -1.42
C GLU A 221 -14.21 1.49 -2.49
N ARG A 222 -14.32 1.07 -3.76
CA ARG A 222 -13.64 1.66 -4.92
C ARG A 222 -12.13 1.79 -4.74
N VAL A 223 -11.51 0.81 -4.08
CA VAL A 223 -10.04 0.70 -4.03
C VAL A 223 -9.57 -0.13 -5.21
N ARG A 224 -8.63 0.42 -6.00
CA ARG A 224 -7.98 -0.34 -7.08
C ARG A 224 -6.89 -1.25 -6.54
N VAL A 225 -6.87 -2.48 -7.05
CA VAL A 225 -5.77 -3.42 -6.84
C VAL A 225 -5.07 -3.64 -8.17
N GLU A 226 -3.76 -3.38 -8.20
CA GLU A 226 -2.88 -3.67 -9.32
C GLU A 226 -2.18 -5.02 -9.07
N TYR A 227 -2.31 -5.96 -9.99
CA TYR A 227 -1.52 -7.18 -10.02
C TYR A 227 -0.37 -7.01 -10.98
N VAL A 228 0.86 -6.90 -10.46
CA VAL A 228 2.05 -6.58 -11.25
C VAL A 228 2.97 -7.78 -11.43
N GLU A 229 3.21 -8.12 -12.69
CA GLU A 229 4.24 -9.06 -13.12
C GLU A 229 5.49 -8.27 -13.53
N HIS A 230 6.63 -8.54 -12.89
CA HIS A 230 7.91 -7.97 -13.28
C HIS A 230 8.49 -8.77 -14.45
N LYS A 231 8.72 -8.09 -15.59
CA LYS A 231 9.31 -8.73 -16.75
C LYS A 231 10.77 -9.14 -16.46
N PRO A 232 11.28 -10.25 -17.04
CA PRO A 232 12.65 -10.74 -16.78
C PRO A 232 13.76 -9.71 -17.01
N GLU A 233 13.49 -8.69 -17.83
CA GLU A 233 14.40 -7.59 -18.18
C GLU A 233 14.52 -6.53 -17.07
N PHE A 234 13.66 -6.60 -16.05
CA PHE A 234 13.74 -5.75 -14.86
C PHE A 234 14.92 -6.18 -13.99
N SER A 235 16.10 -5.67 -14.32
CA SER A 235 17.27 -5.70 -13.43
C SER A 235 17.42 -4.32 -12.79
N LEU A 236 16.98 -4.21 -11.53
CA LEU A 236 17.49 -3.17 -10.63
C LEU A 236 18.94 -3.56 -10.34
N THR A 237 19.87 -2.96 -11.08
CA THR A 237 21.31 -3.02 -10.82
C THR A 237 21.68 -2.01 -9.74
#